data_AF-G6YRJ6-F1
#
_entry.id   AF-G6YRJ6-F1
#
_cell.length_a   1.000
_cell.length_b   1.000
_cell.length_c   1.000
_cell.angle_alpha   90.00
_cell.angle_beta   90.00
_cell.angle_gamma   90.00
#
_symmetry.space_group_name_H-M   'P 1'
#
loop_
_entity.id
_entity.type
_entity.pdbx_description
1 polymer ?
#
loop_
_entity_poly.entity_id
_entity_poly.type
_entity_poly.pdbx_seq_one_letter_code
_entity_poly.pdbx_strand_id
1 'polypeptide(L)'
;EAQAALRSGDYATARAKAAEAIALEPENLGYALMPAGIAQREGKHEEALTALEAVEETFGNQPAIVLSRASVLNDTEGASAAHDYLREQWETSGNTRILAPLIRLASTEDPESINGLTNDWLEAEPDSVAAHMARADWLMANNQEIVAATHYEQVLARQPNNIAALNNLAWLLREDDSSRALGYASQARELAPNNAAVLDTYGWILHLQGNHEDALALIEQALSLAPDNADIQSHLETVKGAM
;
A
#
# COMPACT_ATOMS: atom_id res chain seq x y z
N GLU A 1 -12.16 -0.06 -24.59
CA GLU A 1 -11.41 -0.37 -25.84
C GLU A 1 -9.99 0.19 -25.83
N ALA A 2 -9.79 1.49 -25.57
CA ALA A 2 -8.45 2.11 -25.50
C ALA A 2 -7.45 1.36 -24.59
N GLN A 3 -7.86 1.02 -23.36
CA GLN A 3 -7.01 0.25 -22.44
C GLN A 3 -6.70 -1.19 -22.91
N ALA A 4 -7.61 -1.81 -23.68
CA ALA A 4 -7.37 -3.13 -24.24
C ALA A 4 -6.33 -3.08 -25.37
N ALA A 5 -6.46 -2.08 -26.25
CA ALA A 5 -5.47 -1.80 -27.30
C ALA A 5 -4.09 -1.44 -26.71
N LEU A 6 -4.07 -0.67 -25.62
CA LEU A 6 -2.84 -0.36 -24.90
C LEU A 6 -2.15 -1.62 -24.35
N ARG A 7 -2.92 -2.55 -23.77
CA ARG A 7 -2.39 -3.84 -23.27
C ARG A 7 -1.86 -4.74 -24.40
N SER A 8 -2.38 -4.61 -25.62
CA SER A 8 -1.90 -5.35 -26.79
C SER A 8 -0.78 -4.64 -27.57
N GLY A 9 -0.30 -3.49 -27.10
CA GLY A 9 0.73 -2.70 -27.79
C GLY A 9 0.23 -2.01 -29.07
N ASP A 10 -1.08 -1.97 -29.31
CA ASP A 10 -1.66 -1.25 -30.45
C ASP A 10 -1.89 0.22 -30.07
N TYR A 11 -0.79 0.97 -30.05
CA TYR A 11 -0.79 2.38 -29.67
C TYR A 11 -1.59 3.26 -30.63
N ALA A 12 -1.67 2.89 -31.92
CA ALA A 12 -2.45 3.63 -32.90
C ALA A 12 -3.94 3.56 -32.59
N THR A 13 -4.47 2.36 -32.35
CA THR A 13 -5.87 2.18 -31.94
C THR A 13 -6.11 2.79 -30.56
N ALA A 14 -5.17 2.67 -29.62
CA ALA A 14 -5.29 3.29 -28.30
C ALA A 14 -5.44 4.81 -28.39
N ARG A 15 -4.61 5.49 -29.21
CA ARG A 15 -4.69 6.95 -29.43
C ARG A 15 -6.01 7.35 -30.10
N ALA A 16 -6.45 6.62 -31.12
CA ALA A 16 -7.73 6.90 -31.79
C ALA A 16 -8.91 6.79 -30.81
N LYS A 17 -8.94 5.74 -29.97
CA LYS A 17 -9.98 5.53 -28.97
C LYS A 17 -9.93 6.53 -27.82
N ALA A 18 -8.73 6.97 -27.42
CA ALA A 18 -8.58 8.04 -26.45
C ALA A 18 -9.13 9.37 -26.98
N ALA A 19 -8.85 9.71 -28.24
CA ALA A 19 -9.38 10.92 -28.87
C ALA A 19 -10.91 10.90 -28.98
N GLU A 20 -11.51 9.75 -29.33
CA GLU A 20 -12.97 9.56 -29.29
C GLU A 20 -13.54 9.83 -27.88
N ALA A 21 -12.91 9.29 -26.84
CA ALA A 21 -13.38 9.47 -25.45
C ALA A 21 -13.27 10.93 -24.98
N ILE A 22 -12.15 11.60 -25.28
CA ILE A 22 -11.94 13.02 -24.97
C ILE A 22 -12.98 13.90 -25.69
N ALA A 23 -13.29 13.59 -26.96
CA ALA A 23 -14.29 14.34 -27.71
C ALA A 23 -15.71 14.20 -27.15
N LEU A 24 -16.02 13.06 -26.50
CA LEU A 24 -17.30 12.82 -25.85
C LEU A 24 -17.40 13.53 -24.49
N GLU A 25 -16.33 13.50 -23.70
CA GLU A 25 -16.28 14.10 -22.37
C GLU A 25 -14.98 14.89 -22.17
N PRO A 26 -14.88 16.12 -22.71
CA PRO A 26 -13.65 16.90 -22.66
C PRO A 26 -13.25 17.34 -21.25
N GLU A 27 -14.21 17.41 -20.32
CA GLU A 27 -14.01 17.74 -18.90
C GLU A 27 -13.65 16.50 -18.04
N ASN A 28 -13.46 15.33 -18.66
CA ASN A 28 -13.09 14.13 -17.95
C ASN A 28 -11.57 14.00 -17.84
N LEU A 29 -11.02 14.34 -16.66
CA LEU A 29 -9.58 14.26 -16.38
C LEU A 29 -8.99 12.87 -16.69
N GLY A 30 -9.73 11.79 -16.44
CA GLY A 30 -9.26 10.43 -16.71
C GLY A 30 -9.06 10.17 -18.20
N TYR A 31 -9.92 10.74 -19.06
CA TYR A 31 -9.76 10.66 -20.51
C TYR A 31 -8.65 11.58 -21.00
N ALA A 32 -8.57 12.79 -20.45
CA ALA A 32 -7.52 13.75 -20.76
C ALA A 32 -6.11 13.20 -20.45
N LEU A 33 -5.96 12.34 -19.45
CA LEU A 33 -4.68 11.68 -19.10
C LEU A 33 -4.29 10.50 -20.02
N MET A 34 -5.22 9.97 -20.84
CA MET A 34 -4.93 8.80 -21.67
C MET A 34 -3.76 9.00 -22.65
N PRO A 35 -3.62 10.14 -23.36
CA PRO A 35 -2.48 10.36 -24.26
C PRO A 35 -1.13 10.25 -23.56
N ALA A 36 -1.02 10.80 -22.34
CA ALA A 36 0.22 10.72 -21.55
C ALA A 36 0.55 9.26 -21.19
N GLY A 37 -0.43 8.51 -20.68
CA GLY A 37 -0.23 7.10 -20.33
C GLY A 37 0.07 6.21 -21.53
N ILE A 38 -0.51 6.50 -22.71
CA ILE A 38 -0.20 5.79 -23.95
C ILE A 38 1.24 6.09 -24.39
N ALA A 39 1.64 7.36 -24.41
CA ALA A 39 2.99 7.78 -24.79
C ALA A 39 4.05 7.19 -23.86
N GLN A 40 3.82 7.19 -22.54
CA GLN A 40 4.71 6.57 -21.56
C GLN A 40 4.91 5.07 -21.84
N ARG A 41 3.83 4.32 -22.08
CA ARG A 41 3.90 2.88 -22.39
C ARG A 41 4.64 2.58 -23.70
N GLU A 42 4.54 3.49 -24.68
CA GLU A 42 5.28 3.41 -25.93
C GLU A 42 6.76 3.82 -25.78
N GLY A 43 7.19 4.29 -24.60
CA GLY A 43 8.55 4.77 -24.33
C GLY A 43 8.80 6.21 -24.84
N LYS A 44 7.73 6.93 -25.21
CA LYS A 44 7.77 8.31 -25.70
C LYS A 44 7.56 9.28 -24.55
N HIS A 45 8.54 9.32 -23.65
CA HIS A 45 8.45 10.06 -22.40
C HIS A 45 8.30 11.58 -22.59
N GLU A 46 8.97 12.17 -23.59
CA GLU A 46 8.79 13.59 -23.93
C GLU A 46 7.35 13.89 -24.36
N GLU A 47 6.77 13.07 -25.25
CA GLU A 47 5.36 13.20 -25.63
C GLU A 47 4.42 13.04 -24.42
N ALA A 48 4.77 12.16 -23.48
CA ALA A 48 4.00 11.98 -22.26
C ALA A 48 4.02 13.23 -21.37
N LEU A 49 5.19 13.84 -21.17
CA LEU A 49 5.34 15.07 -20.39
C LEU A 49 4.59 16.25 -21.05
N THR A 50 4.74 16.44 -22.35
CA THR A 50 3.98 17.47 -23.09
C THR A 50 2.47 17.26 -22.99
N ALA A 51 2.01 16.01 -23.07
CA ALA A 51 0.59 15.71 -22.87
C ALA A 51 0.13 16.06 -21.45
N LEU A 52 0.94 15.78 -20.42
CA LEU A 52 0.61 16.12 -19.03
C LEU A 52 0.57 17.62 -18.79
N GLU A 53 1.46 18.41 -19.40
CA GLU A 53 1.43 19.87 -19.37
C GLU A 53 0.11 20.41 -19.94
N ALA A 54 -0.33 19.92 -21.10
CA ALA A 54 -1.61 20.33 -21.69
C ALA A 54 -2.83 19.98 -20.82
N VAL A 55 -2.78 18.83 -20.14
CA VAL A 55 -3.83 18.43 -19.18
C VAL A 55 -3.80 19.37 -17.96
N GLU A 56 -2.62 19.71 -17.45
CA GLU A 56 -2.46 20.61 -16.31
C GLU A 56 -2.97 22.03 -16.62
N GLU A 57 -2.72 22.55 -17.81
CA GLU A 57 -3.26 23.85 -18.25
C GLU A 57 -4.79 23.90 -18.20
N THR A 58 -5.45 22.76 -18.46
CA THR A 58 -6.91 22.67 -18.50
C THR A 58 -7.52 22.38 -17.13
N PHE A 59 -6.94 21.44 -16.38
CA PHE A 59 -7.51 20.90 -15.14
C PHE A 59 -6.87 21.46 -13.86
N GLY A 60 -5.80 22.25 -13.99
CA GLY A 60 -4.94 22.67 -12.90
C GLY A 60 -4.09 21.52 -12.35
N ASN A 61 -3.29 21.81 -11.33
CA ASN A 61 -2.38 20.84 -10.71
C ASN A 61 -3.12 19.80 -9.84
N GLN A 62 -3.72 18.80 -10.48
CA GLN A 62 -4.47 17.72 -9.83
C GLN A 62 -3.53 16.56 -9.45
N PRO A 63 -3.80 15.83 -8.35
CA PRO A 63 -2.97 14.69 -7.92
C PRO A 63 -2.77 13.61 -8.99
N ALA A 64 -3.77 13.35 -9.84
CA ALA A 64 -3.64 12.36 -10.90
C ALA A 64 -2.59 12.76 -11.95
N ILE A 65 -2.45 14.06 -12.23
CA ILE A 65 -1.44 14.61 -13.15
C ILE A 65 -0.06 14.53 -12.50
N VAL A 66 0.04 14.95 -11.23
CA VAL A 66 1.26 14.83 -10.43
C VAL A 66 1.77 13.39 -10.41
N LEU A 67 0.92 12.43 -10.06
CA LEU A 67 1.31 11.02 -10.00
C LEU A 67 1.67 10.46 -11.38
N SER A 68 1.01 10.90 -12.44
CA SER A 68 1.38 10.49 -13.81
C SER A 68 2.75 11.05 -14.20
N ARG A 69 3.05 12.31 -13.86
CA ARG A 69 4.36 12.93 -14.11
C ARG A 69 5.47 12.23 -13.31
N ALA A 70 5.22 11.97 -12.02
CA ALA A 70 6.15 11.21 -11.18
C ALA A 70 6.44 9.82 -11.76
N SER A 71 5.44 9.14 -12.33
CA SER A 71 5.64 7.86 -12.99
C SER A 71 6.52 7.98 -14.24
N VAL A 72 6.36 9.02 -15.04
CA VAL A 72 7.21 9.26 -16.22
C VAL A 72 8.65 9.55 -15.78
N LEU A 73 8.85 10.38 -14.75
CA LEU A 73 10.17 10.67 -14.18
C LEU A 73 10.84 9.41 -13.63
N ASN A 74 10.08 8.54 -12.98
CA ASN A 74 10.60 7.26 -12.51
C ASN A 74 11.14 6.40 -13.67
N ASP A 75 10.45 6.38 -14.81
CA ASP A 75 10.85 5.58 -15.97
C ASP A 75 12.10 6.16 -16.68
N THR A 76 12.27 7.49 -16.67
CA THR A 76 13.37 8.17 -17.37
C THR A 76 14.61 8.39 -16.52
N GLU A 77 14.42 8.74 -15.24
CA GLU A 77 15.47 9.24 -14.34
C GLU A 77 15.60 8.42 -13.06
N GLY A 78 14.65 7.52 -12.79
CA GLY A 78 14.67 6.61 -11.65
C GLY A 78 13.85 7.09 -10.45
N ALA A 79 13.80 6.24 -9.42
CA ALA A 79 12.97 6.44 -8.23
C ALA A 79 13.30 7.74 -7.47
N SER A 80 14.58 8.13 -7.42
CA SER A 80 15.04 9.37 -6.79
C SER A 80 14.41 10.62 -7.41
N ALA A 81 14.36 10.72 -8.74
CA ALA A 81 13.75 11.87 -9.42
C ALA A 81 12.23 11.95 -9.18
N ALA A 82 11.55 10.80 -9.20
CA ALA A 82 10.14 10.73 -8.87
C ALA A 82 9.84 11.10 -7.41
N HIS A 83 10.71 10.68 -6.49
CA HIS A 83 10.64 11.02 -5.07
C HIS A 83 10.78 12.53 -4.87
N ASP A 84 11.83 13.14 -5.42
CA ASP A 84 12.11 14.55 -5.26
C ASP A 84 10.98 15.42 -5.82
N TYR A 85 10.44 15.04 -6.99
CA TYR A 85 9.29 15.71 -7.56
C TYR A 85 8.04 15.60 -6.67
N LEU A 86 7.70 14.40 -6.16
CA LEU A 86 6.54 14.24 -5.27
C LEU A 86 6.71 14.99 -3.94
N ARG A 87 7.94 15.06 -3.40
CA ARG A 87 8.24 15.83 -2.20
C ARG A 87 8.01 17.32 -2.44
N GLU A 88 8.51 17.89 -3.54
CA GLU A 88 8.27 19.29 -3.90
C GLU A 88 6.76 19.57 -4.07
N GLN A 89 6.04 18.67 -4.75
CA GLN A 89 4.59 18.82 -4.92
C GLN A 89 3.83 18.73 -3.59
N TRP A 90 4.31 17.94 -2.63
CA TRP A 90 3.74 17.87 -1.29
C TRP A 90 3.98 19.17 -0.54
N GLU A 91 5.23 19.64 -0.49
CA GLU A 91 5.62 20.87 0.22
C GLU A 91 4.90 22.13 -0.31
N THR A 92 4.59 22.15 -1.60
CA THR A 92 3.92 23.30 -2.23
C THR A 92 2.40 23.24 -2.14
N SER A 93 1.79 22.05 -2.27
CA SER A 93 0.33 21.92 -2.36
C SER A 93 -0.34 21.46 -1.06
N GLY A 94 0.38 20.79 -0.16
CA GLY A 94 -0.20 20.11 0.99
C GLY A 94 -1.21 19.03 0.60
N ASN A 95 -1.15 18.49 -0.62
CA ASN A 95 -2.13 17.52 -1.11
C ASN A 95 -1.81 16.10 -0.63
N THR A 96 -2.52 15.65 0.40
CA THR A 96 -2.34 14.34 1.04
C THR A 96 -2.50 13.14 0.11
N ARG A 97 -3.17 13.31 -1.05
CA ARG A 97 -3.38 12.20 -2.01
C ARG A 97 -2.10 11.65 -2.63
N ILE A 98 -0.99 12.39 -2.56
CA ILE A 98 0.31 11.93 -3.08
C ILE A 98 1.22 11.34 -2.00
N LEU A 99 0.82 11.39 -0.72
CA LEU A 99 1.68 10.96 0.39
C LEU A 99 1.95 9.46 0.39
N ALA A 100 0.95 8.61 0.08
CA ALA A 100 1.19 7.17 0.03
C ALA A 100 2.23 6.77 -1.06
N PRO A 101 2.13 7.29 -2.30
CA PRO A 101 3.18 7.12 -3.31
C PRO A 101 4.54 7.70 -2.90
N LEU A 102 4.55 8.89 -2.27
CA LEU A 102 5.78 9.52 -1.78
C LEU A 102 6.47 8.67 -0.70
N ILE A 103 5.75 8.23 0.33
CA ILE A 103 6.26 7.36 1.41
C ILE A 103 6.82 6.05 0.85
N ARG A 104 6.16 5.47 -0.16
CA ARG A 104 6.66 4.24 -0.81
C ARG A 104 8.01 4.47 -1.48
N LEU A 105 8.21 5.59 -2.17
CA LEU A 105 9.51 5.93 -2.76
C LEU A 105 10.53 6.27 -1.67
N ALA A 106 10.13 7.02 -0.64
CA ALA A 106 10.99 7.37 0.49
C ALA A 106 11.56 6.14 1.21
N SER A 107 10.85 5.00 1.19
CA SER A 107 11.34 3.74 1.78
C SER A 107 12.70 3.27 1.24
N THR A 108 13.07 3.67 0.02
CA THR A 108 14.40 3.41 -0.56
C THR A 108 15.22 4.68 -0.70
N GLU A 109 14.60 5.80 -1.09
CA GLU A 109 15.30 7.02 -1.46
C GLU A 109 15.62 7.93 -0.25
N ASP A 110 14.74 7.96 0.76
CA ASP A 110 14.87 8.84 1.93
C ASP A 110 14.13 8.26 3.16
N PRO A 111 14.62 7.15 3.75
CA PRO A 111 13.88 6.46 4.81
C PRO A 111 13.71 7.28 6.09
N GLU A 112 14.63 8.23 6.32
CA GLU A 112 14.61 9.13 7.48
C GLU A 112 13.42 10.09 7.44
N SER A 113 12.95 10.47 6.25
CA SER A 113 11.80 11.38 6.07
C SER A 113 10.45 10.77 6.46
N ILE A 114 10.33 9.42 6.48
CA ILE A 114 9.03 8.73 6.62
C ILE A 114 8.37 9.04 7.96
N ASN A 115 9.15 9.25 9.03
CA ASN A 115 8.62 9.67 10.32
C ASN A 115 7.84 10.99 10.20
N GLY A 116 8.44 11.99 9.53
CA GLY A 116 7.84 13.29 9.29
C GLY A 116 6.62 13.16 8.38
N LEU A 117 6.76 12.49 7.24
CA LEU A 117 5.68 12.33 6.27
C LEU A 117 4.43 11.65 6.86
N THR A 118 4.62 10.60 7.67
CA THR A 118 3.48 9.91 8.33
C THR A 118 2.84 10.76 9.42
N ASN A 119 3.63 11.58 10.13
CA ASN A 119 3.12 12.53 11.11
C ASN A 119 2.34 13.66 10.44
N ASP A 120 2.89 14.28 9.40
CA ASP A 120 2.25 15.35 8.65
C ASP A 120 0.94 14.89 8.00
N TRP A 121 0.89 13.63 7.51
CA TRP A 121 -0.36 13.06 7.01
C TRP A 121 -1.43 12.99 8.09
N LEU A 122 -1.07 12.54 9.30
CA LEU A 122 -2.01 12.49 10.42
C LEU A 122 -2.42 13.87 10.91
N GLU A 123 -1.55 14.87 10.84
CA GLU A 123 -1.90 16.25 11.18
C GLU A 123 -2.91 16.83 10.17
N ALA A 124 -2.71 16.56 8.87
CA ALA A 124 -3.61 17.01 7.82
C ALA A 124 -4.95 16.24 7.81
N GLU A 125 -4.92 14.94 8.11
CA GLU A 125 -6.10 14.06 8.11
C GLU A 125 -6.11 13.11 9.34
N PRO A 126 -6.49 13.61 10.52
CA PRO A 126 -6.43 12.84 11.77
C PRO A 126 -7.31 11.59 11.80
N ASP A 127 -8.31 11.51 10.92
CA ASP A 127 -9.22 10.37 10.81
C ASP A 127 -8.89 9.43 9.64
N SER A 128 -7.81 9.71 8.90
CA SER A 128 -7.44 8.93 7.71
C SER A 128 -6.93 7.55 8.11
N VAL A 129 -7.66 6.52 7.69
CA VAL A 129 -7.24 5.13 7.86
C VAL A 129 -5.89 4.87 7.20
N ALA A 130 -5.66 5.45 6.03
CA ALA A 130 -4.40 5.28 5.31
C ALA A 130 -3.23 5.94 6.06
N ALA A 131 -3.44 7.12 6.65
CA ALA A 131 -2.43 7.78 7.47
C ALA A 131 -2.12 6.98 8.74
N HIS A 132 -3.14 6.47 9.44
CA HIS A 132 -2.94 5.61 10.60
C HIS A 132 -2.21 4.31 10.27
N MET A 133 -2.54 3.66 9.15
CA MET A 133 -1.82 2.47 8.68
C MET A 133 -0.35 2.79 8.38
N ALA A 134 -0.07 3.84 7.60
CA ALA A 134 1.30 4.23 7.25
C ALA A 134 2.12 4.59 8.50
N ARG A 135 1.51 5.28 9.47
CA ARG A 135 2.14 5.57 10.76
C ARG A 135 2.42 4.31 11.56
N ALA A 136 1.45 3.41 11.68
CA ALA A 136 1.62 2.16 12.40
C ALA A 136 2.73 1.30 11.79
N ASP A 137 2.79 1.20 10.46
CA ASP A 137 3.82 0.43 9.75
C ASP A 137 5.22 1.02 9.97
N TRP A 138 5.37 2.35 9.93
CA TRP A 138 6.64 2.99 10.29
C TRP A 138 7.03 2.75 11.75
N LEU A 139 6.08 2.85 12.69
CA LEU A 139 6.31 2.58 14.11
C LEU A 139 6.74 1.13 14.35
N MET A 140 6.12 0.16 13.67
CA MET A 140 6.50 -1.25 13.71
C MET A 140 7.94 -1.46 13.23
N ALA A 141 8.30 -0.88 12.08
CA ALA A 141 9.65 -0.96 11.54
C ALA A 141 10.72 -0.33 12.47
N ASN A 142 10.30 0.54 13.38
CA ASN A 142 11.16 1.22 14.35
C ASN A 142 11.00 0.71 15.79
N ASN A 143 10.43 -0.49 15.97
CA ASN A 143 10.23 -1.16 17.26
C ASN A 143 9.41 -0.33 18.28
N GLN A 144 8.54 0.57 17.80
CA GLN A 144 7.65 1.38 18.63
C GLN A 144 6.26 0.73 18.76
N GLU A 145 6.27 -0.56 19.15
CA GLU A 145 5.11 -1.46 19.14
C GLU A 145 3.90 -0.93 19.93
N ILE A 146 4.12 -0.39 21.14
CA ILE A 146 3.05 0.14 21.99
C ILE A 146 2.32 1.30 21.27
N VAL A 147 3.07 2.18 20.61
CA VAL A 147 2.48 3.31 19.89
C VAL A 147 1.80 2.81 18.61
N ALA A 148 2.41 1.85 17.90
CA ALA A 148 1.82 1.24 16.71
C ALA A 148 0.45 0.62 16.98
N ALA A 149 0.30 -0.10 18.12
CA ALA A 149 -0.97 -0.68 18.55
C ALA A 149 -2.09 0.37 18.62
N THR A 150 -1.81 1.57 19.15
CA THR A 150 -2.81 2.65 19.23
C THR A 150 -3.27 3.11 17.85
N HIS A 151 -2.39 3.14 16.84
CA HIS A 151 -2.78 3.51 15.48
C HIS A 151 -3.58 2.39 14.79
N TYR A 152 -3.25 1.11 15.01
CA TYR A 152 -4.07 0.00 14.54
C TYR A 152 -5.47 0.00 15.19
N GLU A 153 -5.58 0.34 16.47
CA GLU A 153 -6.88 0.54 17.12
C GLU A 153 -7.70 1.66 16.46
N GLN A 154 -7.06 2.78 16.08
CA GLN A 154 -7.73 3.84 15.32
C GLN A 154 -8.20 3.37 13.93
N VAL A 155 -7.42 2.51 13.26
CA VAL A 155 -7.85 1.88 12.00
C VAL A 155 -9.09 1.02 12.23
N LEU A 156 -9.08 0.13 13.23
CA LEU A 156 -10.18 -0.78 13.52
C LEU A 156 -11.45 -0.07 14.01
N ALA A 157 -11.32 1.08 14.67
CA ALA A 157 -12.47 1.91 15.04
C ALA A 157 -13.26 2.40 13.81
N ARG A 158 -12.60 2.56 12.66
CA ARG A 158 -13.19 3.08 11.41
C ARG A 158 -13.45 1.97 10.39
N GLN A 159 -12.59 0.96 10.35
CA GLN A 159 -12.68 -0.22 9.51
C GLN A 159 -12.53 -1.49 10.36
N PRO A 160 -13.60 -1.95 11.02
CA PRO A 160 -13.55 -3.10 11.94
C PRO A 160 -13.10 -4.41 11.29
N ASN A 161 -13.20 -4.50 9.97
CA ASN A 161 -12.82 -5.68 9.17
C ASN A 161 -11.52 -5.46 8.38
N ASN A 162 -10.69 -4.49 8.77
CA ASN A 162 -9.39 -4.30 8.16
C ASN A 162 -8.45 -5.46 8.57
N ILE A 163 -8.24 -6.41 7.66
CA ILE A 163 -7.50 -7.66 7.91
C ILE A 163 -6.08 -7.38 8.40
N ALA A 164 -5.39 -6.40 7.81
CA ALA A 164 -4.01 -6.08 8.17
C ALA A 164 -3.93 -5.52 9.60
N ALA A 165 -4.80 -4.57 9.96
CA ALA A 165 -4.84 -4.02 11.31
C ALA A 165 -5.27 -5.06 12.35
N LEU A 166 -6.22 -5.94 12.04
CA LEU A 166 -6.61 -7.05 12.92
C LEU A 166 -5.41 -7.98 13.17
N ASN A 167 -4.72 -8.39 12.11
CA ASN A 167 -3.56 -9.27 12.20
C ASN A 167 -2.42 -8.64 13.02
N ASN A 168 -2.05 -7.40 12.69
CA ASN A 168 -0.92 -6.73 13.34
C ASN A 168 -1.23 -6.40 14.80
N LEU A 169 -2.46 -5.99 15.12
CA LEU A 169 -2.84 -5.78 16.51
C LEU A 169 -2.90 -7.10 17.30
N ALA A 170 -3.33 -8.20 16.68
CA ALA A 170 -3.27 -9.52 17.31
C ALA A 170 -1.82 -9.93 17.62
N TRP A 171 -0.91 -9.74 16.66
CA TRP A 171 0.52 -10.00 16.85
C TRP A 171 1.11 -9.18 18.01
N LEU A 172 0.79 -7.89 18.07
CA LEU A 172 1.28 -6.99 19.11
C LEU A 172 0.76 -7.33 20.51
N LEU A 173 -0.47 -7.83 20.62
CA LEU A 173 -1.09 -8.16 21.91
C LEU A 173 -0.81 -9.59 22.37
N ARG A 174 -0.12 -10.43 21.58
CA ARG A 174 -0.03 -11.88 21.77
C ARG A 174 0.49 -12.30 23.16
N GLU A 175 1.40 -11.53 23.74
CA GLU A 175 2.02 -11.80 25.05
C GLU A 175 1.29 -11.09 26.20
N ASP A 176 0.92 -9.82 26.02
CA ASP A 176 0.37 -8.98 27.09
C ASP A 176 -1.14 -9.14 27.29
N ASP A 177 -1.91 -9.37 26.21
CA ASP A 177 -3.36 -9.56 26.23
C ASP A 177 -3.78 -10.64 25.24
N SER A 178 -3.40 -11.88 25.57
CA SER A 178 -3.65 -13.06 24.75
C SER A 178 -5.14 -13.27 24.41
N SER A 179 -6.06 -12.82 25.27
CA SER A 179 -7.50 -12.95 25.00
C SER A 179 -7.96 -12.00 23.89
N ARG A 180 -7.53 -10.73 23.91
CA ARG A 180 -7.82 -9.79 22.81
C ARG A 180 -7.10 -10.20 21.54
N ALA A 181 -5.84 -10.62 21.65
CA ALA A 181 -5.05 -11.12 20.52
C ALA A 181 -5.77 -12.25 19.79
N LEU A 182 -6.26 -13.25 20.53
CA LEU A 182 -7.03 -14.36 19.99
C LEU A 182 -8.31 -13.90 19.28
N GLY A 183 -9.03 -12.93 19.85
CA GLY A 183 -10.22 -12.36 19.24
C GLY A 183 -9.94 -11.71 17.88
N TYR A 184 -8.91 -10.85 17.80
CA TYR A 184 -8.51 -10.20 16.56
C TYR A 184 -7.97 -11.20 15.52
N ALA A 185 -7.12 -12.15 15.93
CA ALA A 185 -6.58 -13.19 15.04
C ALA A 185 -7.69 -14.10 14.48
N SER A 186 -8.66 -14.49 15.31
CA SER A 186 -9.80 -15.28 14.88
C SER A 186 -10.65 -14.52 13.86
N GLN A 187 -10.93 -13.24 14.08
CA GLN A 187 -11.68 -12.41 13.14
C GLN A 187 -10.91 -12.22 11.83
N ALA A 188 -9.60 -11.99 11.88
CA ALA A 188 -8.75 -11.89 10.70
C ALA A 188 -8.81 -13.18 9.87
N ARG A 189 -8.72 -14.35 10.52
CA ARG A 189 -8.81 -15.66 9.84
C ARG A 189 -10.17 -15.88 9.18
N GLU A 190 -11.26 -15.50 9.84
CA GLU A 190 -12.60 -15.61 9.25
C GLU A 190 -12.73 -14.79 7.96
N LEU A 191 -12.17 -13.57 7.95
CA LEU A 191 -12.19 -12.68 6.80
C LEU A 191 -11.20 -13.10 5.70
N ALA A 192 -10.08 -13.72 6.06
CA ALA A 192 -9.00 -14.09 5.16
C ALA A 192 -8.43 -15.49 5.46
N PRO A 193 -9.20 -16.57 5.25
CA PRO A 193 -8.83 -17.92 5.68
C PRO A 193 -7.66 -18.54 4.91
N ASN A 194 -7.25 -17.94 3.79
CA ASN A 194 -6.13 -18.37 2.96
C ASN A 194 -5.01 -17.33 2.90
N ASN A 195 -4.89 -16.49 3.94
CA ASN A 195 -3.79 -15.55 4.06
C ASN A 195 -2.71 -16.15 4.99
N ALA A 196 -1.50 -16.34 4.45
CA ALA A 196 -0.40 -17.00 5.17
C ALA A 196 -0.04 -16.28 6.47
N ALA A 197 0.05 -14.94 6.46
CA ALA A 197 0.40 -14.16 7.65
C ALA A 197 -0.67 -14.23 8.75
N VAL A 198 -1.95 -14.27 8.35
CA VAL A 198 -3.08 -14.40 9.28
C VAL A 198 -3.11 -15.79 9.92
N LEU A 199 -2.91 -16.83 9.11
CA LEU A 199 -2.85 -18.21 9.60
C LEU A 199 -1.67 -18.42 10.54
N ASP A 200 -0.49 -17.88 10.19
CA ASP A 200 0.71 -17.94 11.03
C ASP A 200 0.50 -17.21 12.36
N THR A 201 0.03 -15.95 12.33
CA THR A 201 -0.23 -15.15 13.54
C THR A 201 -1.22 -15.87 14.47
N TYR A 202 -2.31 -16.40 13.93
CA TYR A 202 -3.28 -17.12 14.75
C TYR A 202 -2.72 -18.44 15.27
N GLY A 203 -2.05 -19.24 14.42
CA GLY A 203 -1.38 -20.46 14.85
C GLY A 203 -0.38 -20.21 15.98
N TRP A 204 0.42 -19.14 15.87
CA TRP A 204 1.37 -18.74 16.89
C TRP A 204 0.71 -18.37 18.21
N ILE A 205 -0.37 -17.58 18.18
CA ILE A 205 -1.15 -17.25 19.39
C ILE A 205 -1.72 -18.52 20.04
N LEU A 206 -2.21 -19.48 19.26
CA LEU A 206 -2.69 -20.76 19.80
C LEU A 206 -1.55 -21.57 20.44
N HIS A 207 -0.36 -21.56 19.83
CA HIS A 207 0.81 -22.19 20.41
C HIS A 207 1.17 -21.57 21.78
N LEU A 208 1.18 -20.24 21.88
CA LEU A 208 1.42 -19.53 23.14
C LEU A 208 0.37 -19.87 24.23
N GLN A 209 -0.84 -20.26 23.81
CA GLN A 209 -1.91 -20.72 24.71
C GLN A 209 -1.83 -22.22 25.06
N GLY A 210 -0.83 -22.94 24.55
CA GLY A 210 -0.66 -24.39 24.76
C GLY A 210 -1.47 -25.27 23.80
N ASN A 211 -2.19 -24.70 22.84
CA ASN A 211 -2.98 -25.43 21.85
C ASN A 211 -2.10 -25.82 20.66
N HIS A 212 -1.08 -26.65 20.91
CA HIS A 212 -0.03 -26.96 19.93
C HIS A 212 -0.53 -27.74 18.71
N GLU A 213 -1.54 -28.61 18.86
CA GLU A 213 -2.10 -29.38 17.73
C GLU A 213 -2.81 -28.47 16.71
N ASP A 214 -3.68 -27.57 17.18
CA ASP A 214 -4.38 -26.62 16.31
C ASP A 214 -3.40 -25.60 15.70
N ALA A 215 -2.41 -25.16 16.49
CA ALA A 215 -1.33 -24.30 16.03
C ALA A 215 -0.54 -24.94 14.88
N LEU A 216 -0.16 -26.21 15.03
CA LEU A 216 0.59 -26.95 14.02
C LEU A 216 -0.16 -26.98 12.69
N ALA A 217 -1.44 -27.34 12.71
CA ALA A 217 -2.25 -27.42 11.49
C ALA A 217 -2.34 -26.06 10.75
N LEU A 218 -2.50 -24.96 11.49
CA LEU A 218 -2.57 -23.62 10.89
C LEU A 218 -1.22 -23.15 10.34
N ILE A 219 -0.13 -23.38 11.06
CA ILE A 219 1.21 -22.97 10.63
C ILE A 219 1.68 -23.81 9.43
N GLU A 220 1.35 -25.10 9.37
CA GLU A 220 1.60 -25.93 8.17
C GLU A 220 0.83 -25.40 6.95
N GLN A 221 -0.42 -24.98 7.14
CA GLN A 221 -1.20 -24.35 6.08
C GLN A 221 -0.58 -23.01 5.65
N ALA A 222 -0.18 -22.16 6.60
CA ALA A 222 0.51 -20.90 6.33
C ALA A 222 1.78 -21.12 5.51
N LEU A 223 2.60 -22.11 5.89
CA LEU A 223 3.82 -22.45 5.17
C LEU A 223 3.53 -22.98 3.76
N SER A 224 2.46 -23.76 3.58
CA SER A 224 2.07 -24.23 2.24
C SER A 224 1.72 -23.10 1.27
N LEU A 225 1.21 -21.98 1.80
CA LEU A 225 0.86 -20.78 1.03
C LEU A 225 2.06 -19.85 0.80
N ALA A 226 3.05 -19.90 1.70
CA ALA A 226 4.27 -19.09 1.65
C ALA A 226 5.51 -19.95 1.98
N PRO A 227 5.91 -20.88 1.09
CA PRO A 227 6.89 -21.93 1.41
C PRO A 227 8.29 -21.39 1.73
N ASP A 228 8.62 -20.20 1.22
CA ASP A 228 9.95 -19.58 1.39
C ASP A 228 10.00 -18.59 2.57
N ASN A 229 8.94 -18.49 3.39
CA ASN A 229 8.92 -17.57 4.52
C ASN A 229 9.66 -18.18 5.74
N ALA A 230 10.81 -17.59 6.08
CA ALA A 230 11.67 -18.07 7.17
C ALA A 230 11.04 -17.96 8.56
N ASP A 231 10.21 -16.94 8.81
CA ASP A 231 9.55 -16.76 10.12
C ASP A 231 8.51 -17.87 10.35
N ILE A 232 7.70 -18.19 9.33
CA ILE A 232 6.72 -19.28 9.40
C ILE A 232 7.42 -20.64 9.57
N GLN A 233 8.56 -20.86 8.90
CA GLN A 233 9.37 -22.06 9.11
C GLN A 233 9.88 -22.16 10.56
N SER A 234 10.39 -21.07 11.12
CA SER A 234 10.86 -21.01 12.51
C SER A 234 9.74 -21.27 13.52
N HIS A 235 8.56 -20.67 13.30
CA HIS A 235 7.37 -20.95 14.11
C HIS A 235 6.98 -22.43 14.03
N LEU A 236 6.98 -23.03 12.83
CA LEU A 236 6.67 -24.45 12.65
C LEU A 236 7.62 -25.36 13.43
N GLU A 237 8.92 -25.09 13.37
CA GLU A 237 9.93 -25.84 14.14
C GLU A 237 9.70 -25.70 15.65
N THR A 238 9.39 -24.49 16.11
CA THR A 238 9.11 -24.21 17.52
C THR A 238 7.87 -24.97 18.00
N VAL A 239 6.78 -24.93 17.23
CA VAL A 239 5.56 -25.66 17.59
C VAL A 239 5.80 -27.17 17.63
N LYS A 240 6.52 -27.72 16.64
CA LYS A 240 6.89 -29.15 16.62
C LYS A 240 7.76 -29.56 17.81
N GLY A 241 8.66 -28.68 18.26
CA GLY A 241 9.52 -28.94 19.41
C GLY A 241 8.81 -28.89 20.77
N ALA A 242 7.63 -28.28 20.84
CA ALA A 242 6.83 -28.15 22.06
C ALA A 242 5.80 -29.27 22.27
N MET A 243 5.64 -30.15 21.27
CA MET A 243 4.78 -31.35 21.32
C MET A 243 5.52 -32.56 21.90
#